data_AF-U9V1W7-F1
#
_entry.id   AF-U9V1W7-F1
#
_cell.length_a   1.000
_cell.length_b   1.000
_cell.length_c   1.000
_cell.angle_alpha   90.00
_cell.angle_beta   90.00
_cell.angle_gamma   90.00
#
_symmetry.space_group_name_H-M   'P 1'
#
loop_
_entity.id
_entity.type
_entity.pdbx_description
1 polymer ?
#
loop_
_entity_poly.entity_id
_entity_poly.type
_entity_poly.pdbx_seq_one_letter_code
_entity_poly.pdbx_strand_id
1 'polypeptide(L)'
;LNRLEYIEKLLLASSKNPYIRKISDNDSKGYHELGIMGKGILLNQDFKSWRYNRHFFTQAILSPKFVNEAPLLINKLFNELESYWDKLYIKEGVINENRNKMDVST
;
A
#
# COMPACT_ATOMS: atom_id res chain seq x y z
N LEU A 1 0.32 12.53 16.03
CA LEU A 1 0.70 11.14 15.70
C LEU A 1 2.21 10.86 15.72
N ASN A 2 3.10 11.86 15.78
CA ASN A 2 4.55 11.66 15.60
C ASN A 2 5.32 10.97 16.76
N ARG A 3 4.64 10.54 17.84
CA ARG A 3 5.32 9.74 18.87
C ARG A 3 5.07 8.27 18.63
N LEU A 4 6.15 7.49 18.69
CA LEU A 4 6.16 6.06 18.45
C LEU A 4 5.16 5.32 19.37
N GLU A 5 5.04 5.75 20.64
CA GLU A 5 4.04 5.22 21.59
C GLU A 5 2.57 5.35 21.11
N TYR A 6 2.23 6.41 20.37
CA TYR A 6 0.88 6.59 19.83
C TYR A 6 0.66 5.73 18.59
N ILE A 7 1.70 5.51 17.79
CA ILE A 7 1.67 4.61 16.64
C ILE A 7 1.56 3.16 17.13
N GLU A 8 2.34 2.78 18.15
CA GLU A 8 2.23 1.48 18.80
C GLU A 8 0.86 1.28 19.43
N LYS A 9 0.30 2.25 20.15
CA LYS A 9 -1.07 2.16 20.69
C LYS A 9 -2.13 2.03 19.61
N LEU A 10 -1.94 2.69 18.46
CA LEU A 10 -2.83 2.57 17.29
C LEU A 10 -2.73 1.18 16.64
N LEU A 11 -1.53 0.62 16.55
CA LEU A 11 -1.26 -0.68 15.94
C LEU A 11 -1.49 -1.86 16.91
N LEU A 12 -1.43 -1.60 18.21
CA LEU A 12 -1.78 -2.53 19.29
C LEU A 12 -3.27 -2.84 19.17
N ALA A 13 -3.54 -4.11 18.88
CA ALA A 13 -4.87 -4.70 18.82
C ALA A 13 -5.47 -4.85 20.23
N SER A 14 -5.51 -3.76 20.98
CA SER A 14 -6.22 -3.72 22.25
C SER A 14 -7.70 -3.63 21.97
N SER A 15 -8.48 -4.61 22.44
CA SER A 15 -9.95 -4.52 22.53
C SER A 15 -10.43 -3.37 23.41
N LYS A 16 -9.50 -2.73 24.14
CA LYS A 16 -9.69 -1.52 24.95
C LYS A 16 -9.12 -0.27 24.28
N ASN A 17 -8.82 -0.29 22.97
CA ASN A 17 -8.40 0.91 22.26
C ASN A 17 -9.66 1.75 21.92
N PRO A 18 -9.90 2.88 22.60
CA PRO A 18 -11.04 3.76 22.30
C PRO A 18 -10.90 4.46 20.94
N TYR A 19 -9.74 4.34 20.28
CA TYR A 19 -9.39 4.97 19.02
C TYR A 19 -9.45 4.02 17.83
N ILE A 20 -10.32 2.99 17.85
CA ILE A 20 -10.79 2.37 16.59
C ILE A 20 -11.23 3.54 15.72
N ARG A 21 -10.45 3.79 14.67
CA ARG A 21 -10.34 5.07 14.00
C ARG A 21 -11.68 5.42 13.36
N LYS A 22 -12.56 6.10 14.11
CA LYS A 22 -13.76 6.77 13.60
C LYS A 22 -13.31 7.85 12.64
N ILE A 23 -13.18 7.48 11.37
CA ILE A 23 -13.01 8.46 10.30
C ILE A 23 -14.28 9.31 10.33
N SER A 24 -14.12 10.62 10.43
CA SER A 24 -15.24 11.54 10.47
C SER A 24 -16.11 11.37 9.22
N ASP A 25 -17.42 11.56 9.34
CA ASP A 25 -18.34 11.53 8.21
C ASP A 25 -17.95 12.57 7.14
N ASN A 26 -17.39 13.70 7.56
CA ASN A 26 -16.87 14.72 6.63
C ASN A 26 -15.67 14.24 5.83
N ASP A 27 -14.79 13.43 6.44
CA ASP A 27 -13.57 12.93 5.82
C ASP A 27 -13.79 11.60 5.06
N SER A 28 -15.00 11.03 5.14
CA SER A 28 -15.32 9.71 4.58
C SER A 28 -16.31 9.72 3.42
N LYS A 29 -16.77 10.89 2.97
CA LYS A 29 -17.70 11.02 1.83
C LYS A 29 -17.20 10.27 0.59
N GLY A 30 -15.94 10.45 0.20
CA GLY A 30 -15.35 9.74 -0.94
C GLY A 30 -15.28 8.22 -0.75
N TYR A 31 -15.05 7.74 0.48
CA TYR A 31 -15.08 6.30 0.77
C TYR A 31 -16.49 5.73 0.75
N HIS A 32 -17.48 6.55 1.09
CA HIS A 32 -18.90 6.19 1.05
C HIS A 32 -19.39 6.10 -0.41
N GLU A 33 -19.01 7.07 -1.25
CA GLU A 33 -19.29 7.07 -2.69
C GLU A 33 -18.67 5.87 -3.40
N LEU A 34 -17.43 5.51 -3.05
CA LEU A 34 -16.76 4.31 -3.57
C LEU A 34 -17.33 3.00 -2.97
N GLY A 35 -18.26 3.07 -2.01
CA GLY A 35 -18.88 1.90 -1.38
C GLY A 35 -17.91 1.02 -0.57
N ILE A 36 -16.75 1.57 -0.19
CA ILE A 36 -15.69 0.88 0.56
C ILE A 36 -15.65 1.27 2.03
N MET A 37 -16.36 2.35 2.41
CA MET A 37 -16.56 2.72 3.81
C MET A 37 -17.23 1.57 4.58
N GLY A 38 -16.71 1.24 5.76
CA GLY A 38 -17.19 0.11 6.56
C GLY A 38 -16.65 -1.26 6.15
N LYS A 39 -15.81 -1.36 5.11
CA LYS A 39 -15.27 -2.65 4.60
C LYS A 39 -13.77 -2.79 4.84
N GLY A 40 -13.29 -4.04 4.81
CA GLY A 40 -11.87 -4.38 4.96
C GLY A 40 -11.33 -4.24 6.38
N ILE A 41 -10.05 -3.91 6.50
CA ILE A 41 -9.34 -3.71 7.79
C ILE A 41 -9.21 -2.21 8.14
N LEU A 42 -9.04 -1.35 7.13
CA LEU A 42 -8.70 0.06 7.33
C LEU A 42 -9.91 0.98 7.44
N LEU A 43 -10.94 0.74 6.61
CA LEU A 43 -12.14 1.59 6.54
C LEU A 43 -13.31 0.99 7.33
N ASN A 44 -13.11 -0.17 7.96
CA ASN A 44 -14.14 -0.82 8.76
C ASN A 44 -14.25 -0.18 10.14
N GLN A 45 -15.37 0.50 10.35
CA GLN A 45 -15.70 1.20 11.59
C GLN A 45 -16.45 0.31 12.60
N ASP A 46 -17.00 -0.83 12.15
CA ASP A 46 -17.64 -1.79 13.05
C ASP A 46 -16.59 -2.67 13.71
N PHE A 47 -16.47 -2.58 15.04
CA PHE A 47 -15.46 -3.30 15.81
C PHE A 47 -15.57 -4.82 15.65
N LYS A 48 -16.78 -5.38 15.60
CA LYS A 48 -16.98 -6.82 15.52
C LYS A 48 -16.49 -7.35 14.17
N SER A 49 -16.93 -6.73 13.09
CA SER A 49 -16.50 -7.08 11.73
C SER A 49 -15.02 -6.78 11.50
N TRP A 50 -14.50 -5.67 12.02
CA TRP A 50 -13.08 -5.32 11.96
C TRP A 50 -12.21 -6.37 12.64
N ARG A 51 -12.57 -6.81 13.85
CA ARG A 51 -11.81 -7.83 14.60
C ARG A 51 -11.75 -9.15 13.85
N TYR A 52 -12.87 -9.58 13.28
CA TYR A 52 -12.93 -10.80 12.46
C TYR A 52 -12.06 -10.68 11.21
N ASN A 53 -12.25 -9.62 10.42
CA ASN A 53 -11.47 -9.37 9.21
C ASN A 53 -9.97 -9.33 9.53
N ARG A 54 -9.57 -8.58 10.57
CA ARG A 54 -8.17 -8.49 10.99
C ARG A 54 -7.62 -9.85 11.39
N HIS A 55 -8.37 -10.65 12.16
CA HIS A 55 -7.93 -11.98 12.55
C HIS A 55 -7.71 -12.87 11.33
N PHE A 56 -8.68 -12.93 10.42
CA PHE A 56 -8.56 -13.68 9.17
C PHE A 56 -7.34 -13.26 8.35
N PHE A 57 -7.17 -11.96 8.11
CA PHE A 57 -6.03 -11.43 7.35
C PHE A 57 -4.70 -11.69 8.05
N THR A 58 -4.63 -11.52 9.37
CA THR A 58 -3.42 -11.79 10.16
C THR A 58 -2.99 -13.26 10.00
N GLN A 59 -3.94 -14.19 10.06
CA GLN A 59 -3.63 -15.60 9.89
C GLN A 59 -3.18 -15.92 8.45
N ALA A 60 -3.78 -15.29 7.45
CA ALA A 60 -3.39 -15.49 6.06
C ALA A 60 -1.95 -15.00 5.80
N ILE A 61 -1.61 -13.78 6.23
CA ILE A 61 -0.28 -13.19 5.99
C ILE A 61 0.83 -13.81 6.85
N LEU A 62 0.50 -14.28 8.05
CA LEU A 62 1.46 -14.96 8.93
C LEU A 62 1.56 -16.46 8.64
N SER A 63 0.79 -16.97 7.67
CA SER A 63 0.90 -18.37 7.28
C SER A 63 2.33 -18.66 6.78
N PRO A 64 2.95 -19.78 7.17
CA PRO A 64 4.31 -20.11 6.74
C PRO A 64 4.45 -20.13 5.22
N LYS A 65 3.40 -20.53 4.51
CA LYS A 65 3.32 -20.51 3.05
C LYS A 65 3.46 -19.09 2.51
N PHE A 66 2.67 -18.15 3.03
CA PHE A 66 2.75 -16.75 2.60
C PHE A 66 4.11 -16.13 2.93
N VAL A 67 4.62 -16.35 4.15
CA VAL A 67 5.91 -15.78 4.59
C VAL A 67 7.08 -16.27 3.74
N ASN A 68 7.05 -17.52 3.25
CA ASN A 68 8.11 -18.07 2.41
C ASN A 68 7.97 -17.68 0.93
N GLU A 69 6.75 -17.67 0.39
CA GLU A 69 6.51 -17.42 -1.04
C GLU A 69 6.46 -15.93 -1.38
N ALA A 70 5.91 -15.09 -0.50
CA ALA A 70 5.71 -13.67 -0.78
C ALA A 70 7.03 -12.92 -1.04
N PRO A 71 8.11 -13.08 -0.25
CA PRO A 71 9.37 -12.39 -0.52
C PRO A 71 9.98 -12.78 -1.88
N LEU A 72 9.88 -14.06 -2.27
CA LEU A 72 10.38 -14.54 -3.55
C LEU A 72 9.62 -13.90 -4.72
N LEU A 73 8.29 -13.86 -4.62
CA LEU A 73 7.45 -13.23 -5.63
C LEU A 73 7.70 -11.72 -5.70
N ILE A 74 7.82 -11.06 -4.54
CA ILE A 74 8.12 -9.63 -4.45
C ILE A 74 9.44 -9.33 -5.15
N ASN A 75 10.51 -10.07 -4.85
CA ASN A 75 11.81 -9.86 -5.51
C ASN A 75 11.73 -10.02 -7.03
N LYS A 76 11.00 -11.05 -7.50
CA LYS A 76 10.80 -11.25 -8.94
C LYS A 76 10.09 -10.06 -9.59
N LEU A 77 9.01 -9.57 -8.98
CA LEU A 77 8.25 -8.43 -9.47
C LEU A 77 9.06 -7.13 -9.43
N PHE A 78 9.89 -6.94 -8.40
CA PHE A 78 10.78 -5.78 -8.31
C PHE A 78 11.82 -5.79 -9.42
N ASN A 79 12.46 -6.93 -9.69
CA ASN A 79 13.43 -7.04 -10.78
C ASN A 79 12.78 -6.79 -12.16
N GLU A 80 11.53 -7.26 -12.34
CA GLU A 80 10.77 -7.00 -13.56
C GLU A 80 10.46 -5.50 -13.71
N LEU A 81 10.03 -4.87 -12.62
CA LEU A 81 9.78 -3.43 -12.56
C LEU A 81 11.05 -2.65 -12.90
N GLU A 82 12.18 -2.96 -12.27
CA GLU A 82 13.47 -2.32 -12.54
C GLU A 82 13.86 -2.43 -14.02
N SER A 83 13.70 -3.61 -14.63
CA SER A 83 13.94 -3.79 -16.07
C SER A 83 13.06 -2.91 -16.95
N TYR A 84 11.80 -2.67 -16.58
CA TYR A 84 10.94 -1.72 -17.30
C TYR A 84 11.41 -0.28 -17.12
N TRP A 85 11.86 0.09 -15.92
CA TRP A 85 12.42 1.41 -15.66
C TRP A 85 13.67 1.64 -16.50
N ASP A 86 14.59 0.69 -16.55
CA ASP A 86 15.78 0.77 -17.40
C ASP A 86 15.42 0.98 -18.87
N LYS A 87 14.42 0.27 -19.40
CA LYS A 87 13.95 0.44 -20.78
C LYS A 87 13.37 1.83 -21.04
N LEU A 88 12.67 2.41 -20.06
CA LEU A 88 12.13 3.76 -20.17
C LEU A 88 13.26 4.80 -20.19
N TYR A 89 14.24 4.69 -19.27
CA TYR A 89 15.37 5.62 -19.21
C TYR A 89 16.33 5.48 -20.40
N ILE A 90 16.58 4.27 -20.90
CA ILE A 90 17.36 4.05 -22.13
C ILE A 90 16.65 4.67 -23.33
N LYS A 91 15.32 4.54 -23.44
CA LYS A 91 14.54 5.22 -24.48
C LYS A 91 14.65 6.74 -24.39
N GLU A 92 14.57 7.29 -23.19
CA GLU A 92 14.69 8.74 -22.98
C GLU A 92 16.08 9.26 -23.32
N GLY A 93 17.14 8.54 -22.93
CA GLY A 93 18.52 8.85 -23.32
C GLY A 93 18.74 8.83 -24.82
N VAL A 94 18.25 7.79 -25.52
CA VAL A 94 18.35 7.68 -26.99
C VAL A 94 17.55 8.78 -27.70
N ILE A 95 16.37 9.15 -27.19
CA ILE A 95 15.57 10.25 -27.75
C ILE A 95 16.29 11.59 -27.60
N ASN A 96 16.89 11.85 -26.43
CA ASN A 96 17.62 13.09 -26.17
C ASN A 96 18.92 13.19 -26.97
N GLU A 97 19.66 12.09 -27.12
CA GLU A 97 20.87 12.06 -27.96
C GLU A 97 20.56 12.30 -29.44
N ASN A 98 19.46 11.72 -29.94
CA ASN A 98 19.00 11.94 -31.31
C ASN A 98 18.51 13.39 -31.54
N ARG A 99 17.87 14.02 -30.55
CA ARG A 99 17.51 15.46 -30.62
C ARG A 99 18.74 16.34 -30.71
N ASN A 100 19.74 16.12 -29.85
CA ASN A 100 20.99 16.89 -29.88
C ASN A 100 21.74 16.74 -31.22
N LYS A 101 21.73 15.55 -31.85
CA LYS A 101 22.34 15.37 -33.18
C LYS A 101 21.61 16.14 -34.29
N MET A 102 20.29 16.28 -34.21
CA MET A 102 19.51 17.08 -35.17
C MET A 102 19.79 18.58 -35.02
N ASP A 103 19.93 19.08 -33.79
CA ASP A 103 20.21 20.51 -33.52
C ASP A 103 21.63 20.94 -33.93
N VAL A 104 22.62 20.04 -33.88
CA VAL A 104 24.01 20.33 -34.28
C VAL A 104 24.20 20.28 -35.81
N SER A 105 23.22 19.76 -36.55
CA SER A 105 23.26 19.60 -38.01
C SER A 105 22.64 20.77 -38.79
N THR A 106 22.32 21.88 -38.12
CA THR A 106 21.79 23.13 -38.72
C THR A 106 22.78 24.27 -38.54
#